data_AF-A0A2U1QXP1-F1
#
_entry.id   AF-A0A2U1QXP1-F1
#
_cell.length_a   1.000
_cell.length_b   1.000
_cell.length_c   1.000
_cell.angle_alpha   90.00
_cell.angle_beta   90.00
_cell.angle_gamma   90.00
#
_symmetry.space_group_name_H-M   'P 1'
#
loop_
_entity.id
_entity.type
_entity.pdbx_description
1 polymer ?
#
loop_
_entity_poly.entity_id
_entity_poly.type
_entity_poly.pdbx_seq_one_letter_code
_entity_poly.pdbx_strand_id
1 'polypeptide(L)'
;MLLDEMKKVEQNAKIKDDNFYKGYLNNIVQLDADNFLIQFSYIGIKENTPVLAATFEVIAKQKDHKFFFSSPLKRNTIAWQSKKIGNCTFHYKNKLNNKVAAEYVKTVTLLDKKLNITNAQIEWYGCSDFSDIIQNIGVDYKLDYNGKSSSTFSANENNTLLIVSGNGDQSFNSFDPHDLWHDRLRFAYSRDVINKPVDEGCAYLYGGSWGISWEQILKTFKEKVASNPKTDWLALAVYETPQLNFGESKEKHLMADYVVNALLVEKIEKEKGFSAVIEFICCGKNKKGGNDNYFTVLEKLTGISKSNFNTKIWELIKESKA
;
A
#
# COMPACT_ATOMS: atom_id res chain seq x y z
N MET A 1 -3.01 -16.49 4.33
CA MET A 1 -3.28 -15.13 3.78
C MET A 1 -4.77 -14.73 3.88
N LEU A 2 -5.06 -13.50 4.30
CA LEU A 2 -6.39 -12.86 4.50
C LEU A 2 -7.22 -13.16 5.76
N LEU A 3 -6.71 -13.98 6.69
CA LEU A 3 -7.38 -14.17 8.00
C LEU A 3 -7.24 -12.97 8.94
N ASP A 4 -6.45 -11.97 8.56
CA ASP A 4 -6.32 -10.71 9.30
C ASP A 4 -7.65 -9.97 9.45
N GLU A 5 -8.60 -10.24 8.57
CA GLU A 5 -9.97 -9.73 8.65
C GLU A 5 -10.71 -10.12 9.93
N MET A 6 -10.28 -11.20 10.59
CA MET A 6 -10.84 -11.68 11.85
C MET A 6 -10.16 -11.06 13.08
N LYS A 7 -9.04 -10.35 12.92
CA LYS A 7 -8.31 -9.79 14.08
C LYS A 7 -9.16 -8.73 14.76
N LYS A 8 -9.24 -8.84 16.10
CA LYS A 8 -9.95 -7.89 16.98
C LYS A 8 -11.45 -7.76 16.71
N VAL A 9 -12.07 -8.70 15.99
CA VAL A 9 -13.52 -8.68 15.72
C VAL A 9 -14.36 -8.80 17.00
N GLU A 10 -13.78 -9.33 18.09
CA GLU A 10 -14.40 -9.42 19.41
C GLU A 10 -14.54 -8.06 20.12
N GLN A 11 -13.77 -7.05 19.69
CA GLN A 11 -13.69 -5.76 20.35
C GLN A 11 -14.82 -4.81 19.93
N ASN A 12 -15.32 -4.03 20.89
CA ASN A 12 -16.18 -2.88 20.66
C ASN A 12 -15.54 -1.61 21.21
N ALA A 13 -14.88 -0.86 20.32
CA ALA A 13 -14.15 0.36 20.68
C ALA A 13 -15.04 1.46 21.29
N LYS A 14 -16.33 1.52 20.93
CA LYS A 14 -17.25 2.56 21.43
C LYS A 14 -17.53 2.42 22.92
N ILE A 15 -17.61 1.19 23.41
CA ILE A 15 -17.84 0.88 24.83
C ILE A 15 -16.57 0.41 25.55
N LYS A 16 -15.43 0.34 24.84
CA LYS A 16 -14.12 -0.09 25.36
C LYS A 16 -14.14 -1.49 25.97
N ASP A 17 -14.85 -2.42 25.33
CA ASP A 17 -14.90 -3.82 25.72
C ASP A 17 -14.19 -4.66 24.66
N ASP A 18 -13.10 -5.32 25.04
CA ASP A 18 -12.29 -6.13 24.13
C ASP A 18 -12.91 -7.49 23.82
N ASN A 19 -13.97 -7.89 24.52
CA ASN A 19 -14.59 -9.21 24.41
C ASN A 19 -16.11 -9.12 24.23
N PHE A 20 -16.61 -8.04 23.64
CA PHE A 20 -18.04 -7.78 23.48
C PHE A 20 -18.72 -8.76 22.52
N TYR A 21 -18.14 -9.00 21.35
CA TYR A 21 -18.68 -9.95 20.37
C TYR A 21 -18.12 -11.34 20.65
N LYS A 22 -19.00 -12.34 20.76
CA LYS A 22 -18.63 -13.74 20.97
C LYS A 22 -18.73 -14.53 19.67
N GLY A 23 -17.78 -15.44 19.46
CA GLY A 23 -17.80 -16.36 18.33
C GLY A 23 -18.83 -17.48 18.50
N TYR A 24 -19.61 -17.75 17.46
CA TYR A 24 -20.60 -18.82 17.38
C TYR A 24 -20.35 -19.62 16.11
N LEU A 25 -20.18 -20.93 16.26
CA LEU A 25 -20.12 -21.84 15.13
C LEU A 25 -21.51 -21.95 14.49
N ASN A 26 -21.60 -21.68 13.20
CA ASN A 26 -22.85 -21.75 12.46
C ASN A 26 -23.00 -23.08 11.72
N ASN A 27 -21.94 -23.51 11.04
CA ASN A 27 -21.99 -24.69 10.17
C ASN A 27 -20.60 -25.29 9.97
N ILE A 28 -20.56 -26.62 9.74
CA ILE A 28 -19.38 -27.36 9.31
C ILE A 28 -19.82 -28.29 8.18
N VAL A 29 -19.19 -28.16 7.01
CA VAL A 29 -19.43 -29.01 5.86
C VAL A 29 -18.14 -29.71 5.50
N GLN A 30 -18.11 -31.04 5.52
CA GLN A 30 -16.98 -31.79 5.01
C GLN A 30 -16.92 -31.65 3.48
N LEU A 31 -15.78 -31.19 2.96
CA LEU A 31 -15.54 -31.03 1.52
C LEU A 31 -14.91 -32.29 0.93
N ASP A 32 -13.96 -32.88 1.65
CA ASP A 32 -13.31 -34.14 1.32
C ASP A 32 -12.76 -34.81 2.60
N ALA A 33 -11.90 -35.83 2.45
CA ALA A 33 -11.36 -36.60 3.58
C ALA A 33 -10.69 -35.72 4.66
N ASP A 34 -9.99 -34.66 4.24
CA ASP A 34 -9.16 -33.83 5.13
C ASP A 34 -9.62 -32.36 5.21
N ASN A 35 -10.53 -31.92 4.35
CA ASN A 35 -10.93 -30.51 4.26
C ASN A 35 -12.39 -30.30 4.67
N PHE A 36 -12.62 -29.22 5.42
CA PHE A 36 -13.92 -28.79 5.91
C PHE A 36 -14.13 -27.31 5.60
N LEU A 37 -15.34 -26.95 5.20
CA LEU A 37 -15.81 -25.58 5.14
C LEU A 37 -16.47 -25.25 6.47
N ILE A 38 -15.98 -24.24 7.16
CA ILE A 38 -16.48 -23.84 8.48
C ILE A 38 -17.02 -22.42 8.39
N GLN A 39 -18.23 -22.23 8.90
CA GLN A 39 -18.87 -20.93 9.00
C GLN A 39 -19.09 -20.57 10.46
N PHE A 40 -18.76 -19.34 10.83
CA PHE A 40 -18.99 -18.83 12.19
C PHE A 40 -19.30 -17.33 12.17
N SER A 41 -20.02 -16.89 13.19
CA SER A 41 -20.42 -15.50 13.37
C SER A 41 -19.91 -14.93 14.69
N TYR A 42 -19.69 -13.62 14.72
CA TYR A 42 -19.42 -12.87 15.94
C TYR A 42 -20.62 -12.02 16.31
N ILE A 43 -21.24 -12.32 17.45
CA ILE A 43 -22.50 -11.70 17.90
C ILE A 43 -22.30 -11.13 19.30
N GLY A 44 -22.72 -9.89 19.50
CA GLY A 44 -22.73 -9.21 20.80
C GLY A 44 -24.17 -8.89 21.21
N ILE A 45 -24.40 -8.56 22.47
CA ILE A 45 -25.73 -8.19 22.98
C ILE A 45 -25.66 -6.75 23.47
N LYS A 46 -26.45 -5.86 22.85
CA LYS A 46 -26.59 -4.47 23.28
C LYS A 46 -28.04 -4.22 23.66
N GLU A 47 -28.30 -3.83 24.91
CA GLU A 47 -29.66 -3.50 25.39
C GLU A 47 -30.66 -4.64 25.07
N ASN A 48 -30.28 -5.89 25.36
CA ASN A 48 -31.02 -7.12 25.04
C ASN A 48 -31.27 -7.39 23.54
N THR A 49 -30.64 -6.63 22.65
CA THR A 49 -30.73 -6.85 21.20
C THR A 49 -29.43 -7.48 20.68
N PRO A 50 -29.50 -8.60 19.94
CA PRO A 50 -28.33 -9.18 19.30
C PRO A 50 -27.83 -8.27 18.18
N VAL A 51 -26.51 -8.08 18.13
CA VAL A 51 -25.81 -7.30 17.12
C VAL A 51 -24.76 -8.20 16.46
N LEU A 52 -24.98 -8.52 15.18
CA LEU A 52 -24.00 -9.24 14.37
C LEU A 52 -22.85 -8.29 13.99
N ALA A 53 -21.62 -8.64 14.36
CA ALA A 53 -20.42 -7.93 13.93
C ALA A 53 -19.89 -8.46 12.60
N ALA A 54 -19.82 -9.78 12.45
CA ALA A 54 -19.27 -10.41 11.26
C ALA A 54 -19.72 -11.86 11.12
N THR A 55 -19.70 -12.36 9.89
CA THR A 55 -19.81 -13.77 9.55
C THR A 55 -18.68 -14.12 8.59
N PHE A 56 -17.98 -15.20 8.89
CA PHE A 56 -16.84 -15.67 8.11
C PHE A 56 -17.05 -17.11 7.67
N GLU A 57 -16.46 -17.41 6.53
CA GLU A 57 -16.30 -18.74 5.97
C GLU A 57 -14.80 -19.03 5.81
N VAL A 58 -14.33 -20.16 6.33
CA VAL A 58 -12.92 -20.58 6.23
C VAL A 58 -12.83 -22.04 5.84
N ILE A 59 -11.73 -22.40 5.19
CA ILE A 59 -11.35 -23.79 4.97
C ILE A 59 -10.49 -24.24 6.15
N ALA A 60 -10.93 -25.28 6.84
CA ALA A 60 -10.13 -26.01 7.82
C ALA A 60 -9.59 -27.29 7.17
N LYS A 61 -8.28 -27.44 7.14
CA LYS A 61 -7.59 -28.65 6.67
C LYS A 61 -7.02 -29.41 7.86
N GLN A 62 -7.48 -30.65 8.04
CA GLN A 62 -6.89 -31.59 8.97
C GLN A 62 -5.56 -32.09 8.39
N LYS A 63 -4.51 -32.04 9.21
CA LYS A 63 -3.25 -32.71 8.92
C LYS A 63 -2.67 -33.19 10.24
N ASP A 64 -2.43 -34.50 10.31
CA ASP A 64 -2.08 -35.19 11.55
C ASP A 64 -3.14 -34.92 12.65
N HIS A 65 -2.73 -34.42 13.81
CA HIS A 65 -3.62 -34.07 14.93
C HIS A 65 -3.94 -32.58 15.01
N LYS A 66 -3.85 -31.84 13.90
CA LYS A 66 -4.05 -30.38 13.86
C LYS A 66 -4.95 -29.95 12.71
N PHE A 67 -5.62 -28.81 12.91
CA PHE A 67 -6.34 -28.11 11.85
C PHE A 67 -5.59 -26.84 11.45
N PHE A 68 -5.52 -26.61 10.15
CA PHE A 68 -4.96 -25.41 9.54
C PHE A 68 -6.09 -24.64 8.86
N PHE A 69 -6.19 -23.34 9.14
CA PHE A 69 -7.27 -22.51 8.61
C PHE A 69 -6.76 -21.64 7.47
N SER A 70 -7.58 -21.47 6.44
CA SER A 70 -7.28 -20.59 5.30
C SER A 70 -8.53 -19.97 4.72
N SER A 71 -8.39 -18.81 4.06
CA SER A 71 -9.45 -18.22 3.27
C SER A 71 -9.90 -19.18 2.14
N PRO A 72 -11.21 -19.24 1.81
CA PRO A 72 -11.73 -20.02 0.70
C PRO A 72 -11.39 -19.43 -0.68
N LEU A 73 -10.63 -18.32 -0.78
CA LEU A 73 -10.30 -17.64 -2.03
C LEU A 73 -9.94 -18.59 -3.19
N LYS A 74 -8.98 -19.50 -2.99
CA LYS A 74 -8.55 -20.44 -4.04
C LYS A 74 -9.67 -21.40 -4.48
N ARG A 75 -10.53 -21.81 -3.55
CA ARG A 75 -11.70 -22.65 -3.86
C ARG A 75 -12.74 -21.85 -4.63
N ASN A 76 -13.08 -20.66 -4.15
CA ASN A 76 -14.14 -19.83 -4.73
C ASN A 76 -13.76 -19.29 -6.12
N THR A 77 -12.47 -19.27 -6.43
CA THR A 77 -11.92 -18.83 -7.72
C THR A 77 -11.40 -19.97 -8.60
N ILE A 78 -11.72 -21.24 -8.28
CA ILE A 78 -11.20 -22.40 -9.03
C ILE A 78 -11.57 -22.39 -10.52
N ALA A 79 -12.71 -21.81 -10.86
CA ALA A 79 -13.19 -21.70 -12.24
C ALA A 79 -12.59 -20.48 -12.99
N TRP A 80 -11.80 -19.65 -12.33
CA TRP A 80 -11.19 -18.48 -12.95
C TRP A 80 -10.01 -18.91 -13.81
N GLN A 81 -9.74 -18.11 -14.83
CA GLN A 81 -8.52 -18.26 -15.62
C GLN A 81 -7.34 -17.68 -14.85
N SER A 82 -6.16 -18.23 -15.08
CA SER A 82 -4.92 -17.68 -14.55
C SER A 82 -3.85 -17.55 -15.62
N LYS A 83 -3.01 -16.53 -15.48
CA LYS A 83 -1.83 -16.34 -16.34
C LYS A 83 -0.66 -15.84 -15.53
N LYS A 84 0.48 -16.51 -15.66
CA LYS A 84 1.75 -16.09 -15.09
C LYS A 84 2.54 -15.26 -16.09
N ILE A 85 3.04 -14.10 -15.67
CA ILE A 85 3.95 -13.23 -16.42
C ILE A 85 5.06 -12.83 -15.45
N GLY A 86 6.29 -13.29 -15.69
CA GLY A 86 7.39 -13.10 -14.74
C GLY A 86 7.09 -13.72 -13.38
N ASN A 87 7.24 -12.93 -12.32
CA ASN A 87 6.93 -13.33 -10.93
C ASN A 87 5.49 -13.00 -10.49
N CYS A 88 4.63 -12.56 -11.41
CA CYS A 88 3.24 -12.24 -11.12
C CYS A 88 2.30 -13.29 -11.73
N THR A 89 1.35 -13.78 -10.93
CA THR A 89 0.23 -14.60 -11.37
C THR A 89 -1.05 -13.77 -11.30
N PHE A 90 -1.76 -13.67 -12.41
CA PHE A 90 -3.02 -12.93 -12.52
C PHE A 90 -4.17 -13.93 -12.62
N HIS A 91 -5.16 -13.82 -11.73
CA HIS A 91 -6.40 -14.59 -11.70
C HIS A 91 -7.57 -13.71 -12.11
N TYR A 92 -8.30 -14.12 -13.14
CA TYR A 92 -9.34 -13.30 -13.78
C TYR A 92 -10.47 -14.17 -14.34
N LYS A 93 -11.70 -13.65 -14.38
CA LYS A 93 -12.88 -14.40 -14.83
C LYS A 93 -12.88 -14.63 -16.35
N ASN A 94 -12.65 -13.56 -17.12
CA ASN A 94 -12.91 -13.55 -18.57
C ASN A 94 -11.65 -13.34 -19.41
N LYS A 95 -11.04 -12.15 -19.30
CA LYS A 95 -9.92 -11.73 -20.14
C LYS A 95 -8.90 -10.96 -19.30
N LEU A 96 -7.62 -11.16 -19.61
CA LEU A 96 -6.53 -10.34 -19.08
C LEU A 96 -6.06 -9.35 -20.14
N ASN A 97 -5.85 -8.10 -19.73
CA ASN A 97 -5.14 -7.11 -20.52
C ASN A 97 -3.63 -7.38 -20.46
N ASN A 98 -3.16 -8.24 -21.37
CA ASN A 98 -1.77 -8.69 -21.40
C ASN A 98 -0.74 -7.56 -21.55
N LYS A 99 -1.11 -6.45 -22.21
CA LYS A 99 -0.19 -5.31 -22.39
C LYS A 99 0.06 -4.62 -21.05
N VAL A 100 -1.00 -4.26 -20.34
CA VAL A 100 -0.92 -3.58 -19.03
C VAL A 100 -0.31 -4.51 -17.98
N ALA A 101 -0.66 -5.80 -17.99
CA ALA A 101 -0.05 -6.77 -17.09
C ALA A 101 1.48 -6.91 -17.33
N ALA A 102 1.94 -6.88 -18.58
CA ALA A 102 3.37 -6.90 -18.88
C ALA A 102 4.10 -5.61 -18.47
N GLU A 103 3.45 -4.45 -18.64
CA GLU A 103 3.97 -3.17 -18.15
C GLU A 103 4.09 -3.16 -16.62
N TYR A 104 3.09 -3.66 -15.91
CA TYR A 104 3.14 -3.84 -14.45
C TYR A 104 4.31 -4.73 -14.02
N VAL A 105 4.48 -5.90 -14.63
CA VAL A 105 5.57 -6.82 -14.30
C VAL A 105 6.94 -6.19 -14.56
N LYS A 106 7.07 -5.39 -15.63
CA LYS A 106 8.30 -4.63 -15.90
C LYS A 106 8.57 -3.62 -14.80
N THR A 107 7.56 -2.88 -14.35
CA THR A 107 7.69 -1.93 -13.23
C THR A 107 8.02 -2.64 -11.93
N VAL A 108 7.35 -3.74 -11.60
CA VAL A 108 7.68 -4.60 -10.43
C VAL A 108 9.14 -5.03 -10.48
N THR A 109 9.61 -5.53 -11.63
CA THR A 109 11.00 -5.98 -11.78
C THR A 109 12.01 -4.85 -11.55
N LEU A 110 11.71 -3.64 -12.06
CA LEU A 110 12.54 -2.46 -11.84
C LEU A 110 12.61 -2.08 -10.36
N LEU A 111 11.46 -2.05 -9.70
CA LEU A 111 11.35 -1.68 -8.28
C LEU A 111 11.97 -2.74 -7.37
N ASP A 112 11.74 -4.03 -7.65
CA ASP A 112 12.32 -5.14 -6.90
C ASP A 112 13.85 -5.09 -6.96
N LYS A 113 14.42 -4.78 -8.13
CA LYS A 113 15.87 -4.58 -8.28
C LYS A 113 16.38 -3.43 -7.42
N LYS A 114 15.69 -2.29 -7.41
CA LYS A 114 16.04 -1.12 -6.60
C LYS A 114 15.97 -1.44 -5.10
N LEU A 115 14.89 -2.09 -4.68
CA LEU A 115 14.61 -2.44 -3.29
C LEU A 115 15.36 -3.69 -2.79
N ASN A 116 16.15 -4.32 -3.67
CA ASN A 116 16.85 -5.60 -3.41
C ASN A 116 15.90 -6.73 -2.95
N ILE A 117 14.69 -6.76 -3.52
CA ILE A 117 13.71 -7.81 -3.27
C ILE A 117 14.10 -9.04 -4.10
N THR A 118 14.20 -10.20 -3.46
CA THR A 118 14.53 -11.47 -4.12
C THR A 118 13.42 -12.50 -3.91
N ASN A 119 13.19 -13.33 -4.93
CA ASN A 119 12.22 -14.43 -4.91
C ASN A 119 10.78 -14.04 -4.53
N ALA A 120 10.40 -12.76 -4.66
CA ALA A 120 9.04 -12.32 -4.39
C ALA A 120 8.09 -12.79 -5.49
N GLN A 121 6.92 -13.30 -5.10
CA GLN A 121 5.80 -13.57 -6.00
C GLN A 121 4.68 -12.57 -5.75
N ILE A 122 3.90 -12.26 -6.78
CA ILE A 122 2.66 -11.49 -6.66
C ILE A 122 1.52 -12.34 -7.20
N GLU A 123 0.45 -12.45 -6.42
CA GLU A 123 -0.78 -13.13 -6.81
C GLU A 123 -1.89 -12.09 -6.83
N TRP A 124 -2.41 -11.76 -8.02
CA TRP A 124 -3.46 -10.76 -8.20
C TRP A 124 -4.78 -11.43 -8.57
N TYR A 125 -5.87 -11.05 -7.90
CA TYR A 125 -7.23 -11.51 -8.18
C TYR A 125 -8.11 -10.31 -8.54
N GLY A 126 -8.68 -10.33 -9.74
CA GLY A 126 -9.59 -9.30 -10.26
C GLY A 126 -11.06 -9.59 -10.01
N CYS A 127 -11.62 -9.01 -8.94
CA CYS A 127 -13.04 -9.01 -8.61
C CYS A 127 -13.78 -7.83 -9.29
N SER A 128 -15.11 -7.93 -9.48
CA SER A 128 -15.92 -6.81 -10.03
C SER A 128 -15.97 -5.63 -9.08
N ASP A 129 -16.21 -5.90 -7.81
CA ASP A 129 -16.61 -4.91 -6.82
C ASP A 129 -16.28 -5.44 -5.42
N PHE A 130 -16.59 -4.64 -4.41
CA PHE A 130 -16.34 -5.01 -3.02
C PHE A 130 -17.10 -6.27 -2.58
N SER A 131 -18.33 -6.48 -3.05
CA SER A 131 -19.14 -7.65 -2.70
C SER A 131 -18.50 -8.93 -3.25
N ASP A 132 -17.99 -8.87 -4.47
CA ASP A 132 -17.26 -9.97 -5.10
C ASP A 132 -15.95 -10.26 -4.32
N ILE A 133 -15.23 -9.25 -3.80
CA ILE A 133 -14.07 -9.51 -2.92
C ILE A 133 -14.48 -10.33 -1.70
N ILE A 134 -15.43 -9.81 -0.91
CA ILE A 134 -15.76 -10.39 0.41
C ILE A 134 -16.30 -11.81 0.27
N GLN A 135 -17.12 -12.09 -0.76
CA GLN A 135 -17.59 -13.43 -1.08
C GLN A 135 -16.44 -14.38 -1.44
N ASN A 136 -15.48 -13.93 -2.27
CA ASN A 136 -14.36 -14.79 -2.65
C ASN A 136 -13.44 -15.06 -1.45
N ILE A 137 -13.20 -14.09 -0.57
CA ILE A 137 -12.26 -14.25 0.53
C ILE A 137 -12.84 -14.91 1.79
N GLY A 138 -14.14 -15.21 1.82
CA GLY A 138 -14.82 -15.86 2.94
C GLY A 138 -15.27 -14.89 4.03
N VAL A 139 -15.63 -13.66 3.66
CA VAL A 139 -16.28 -12.69 4.54
C VAL A 139 -17.71 -12.53 4.05
N ASP A 140 -18.64 -13.27 4.65
CA ASP A 140 -20.06 -13.21 4.27
C ASP A 140 -20.70 -11.89 4.71
N TYR A 141 -20.27 -11.40 5.87
CA TYR A 141 -20.75 -10.14 6.44
C TYR A 141 -19.72 -9.54 7.38
N LYS A 142 -19.61 -8.20 7.38
CA LYS A 142 -18.88 -7.45 8.42
C LYS A 142 -19.49 -6.06 8.56
N LEU A 143 -19.88 -5.69 9.78
CA LEU A 143 -20.57 -4.44 10.09
C LEU A 143 -19.79 -3.21 9.61
N ASP A 144 -18.46 -3.24 9.77
CA ASP A 144 -17.54 -2.15 9.35
C ASP A 144 -17.50 -1.94 7.83
N TYR A 145 -18.08 -2.87 7.06
CA TYR A 145 -18.07 -2.84 5.60
C TYR A 145 -19.38 -2.34 4.99
N ASN A 146 -20.36 -1.98 5.83
CA ASN A 146 -21.59 -1.34 5.37
C ASN A 146 -21.29 -0.07 4.55
N GLY A 147 -21.85 0.00 3.34
CA GLY A 147 -21.72 1.14 2.44
C GLY A 147 -20.46 1.16 1.58
N LYS A 148 -19.56 0.15 1.68
CA LYS A 148 -18.39 0.04 0.80
C LYS A 148 -18.79 -0.55 -0.55
N SER A 149 -18.40 0.14 -1.63
CA SER A 149 -18.65 -0.30 -3.01
C SER A 149 -17.41 -0.84 -3.72
N SER A 150 -16.22 -0.41 -3.31
CA SER A 150 -14.93 -0.86 -3.85
C SER A 150 -13.86 -0.96 -2.77
N SER A 151 -12.86 -1.83 -2.98
CA SER A 151 -11.65 -1.89 -2.16
C SER A 151 -10.56 -2.75 -2.82
N THR A 152 -9.39 -2.72 -2.22
CA THR A 152 -8.31 -3.68 -2.49
C THR A 152 -7.83 -4.23 -1.16
N PHE A 153 -7.77 -5.56 -1.03
CA PHE A 153 -7.15 -6.23 0.11
C PHE A 153 -5.80 -6.79 -0.31
N SER A 154 -4.82 -6.68 0.59
CA SER A 154 -3.50 -7.25 0.38
C SER A 154 -2.99 -7.96 1.62
N ALA A 155 -2.21 -9.01 1.41
CA ALA A 155 -1.53 -9.76 2.46
C ALA A 155 -0.15 -10.18 1.96
N ASN A 156 0.82 -10.21 2.86
CA ASN A 156 2.18 -10.68 2.58
C ASN A 156 2.52 -11.85 3.49
N GLU A 157 2.86 -13.00 2.90
CA GLU A 157 3.25 -14.21 3.61
C GLU A 157 4.20 -15.03 2.72
N ASN A 158 5.29 -15.58 3.27
CA ASN A 158 6.24 -16.43 2.55
C ASN A 158 6.74 -15.82 1.22
N ASN A 159 7.14 -14.55 1.25
CA ASN A 159 7.56 -13.78 0.06
C ASN A 159 6.51 -13.71 -1.07
N THR A 160 5.23 -13.89 -0.74
CA THR A 160 4.13 -13.74 -1.69
C THR A 160 3.24 -12.59 -1.28
N LEU A 161 3.13 -11.58 -2.15
CA LEU A 161 2.15 -10.52 -2.04
C LEU A 161 0.86 -10.97 -2.72
N LEU A 162 -0.17 -11.25 -1.93
CA LEU A 162 -1.53 -11.46 -2.42
C LEU A 162 -2.25 -10.12 -2.52
N ILE A 163 -2.89 -9.87 -3.65
CA ILE A 163 -3.73 -8.69 -3.92
C ILE A 163 -5.08 -9.18 -4.44
N VAL A 164 -6.17 -8.77 -3.78
CA VAL A 164 -7.54 -9.02 -4.21
C VAL A 164 -8.21 -7.66 -4.42
N SER A 165 -8.48 -7.32 -5.67
CA SER A 165 -8.96 -6.00 -6.09
C SER A 165 -10.41 -6.09 -6.56
N GLY A 166 -11.29 -5.26 -6.01
CA GLY A 166 -12.68 -5.11 -6.43
C GLY A 166 -13.01 -3.67 -6.73
N ASN A 167 -12.21 -3.05 -7.60
CA ASN A 167 -12.35 -1.65 -8.01
C ASN A 167 -12.95 -1.49 -9.41
N GLY A 168 -13.74 -2.46 -9.88
CA GLY A 168 -14.29 -2.45 -11.25
C GLY A 168 -13.36 -3.01 -12.33
N ASP A 169 -12.16 -3.46 -11.95
CA ASP A 169 -11.15 -3.94 -12.91
C ASP A 169 -10.87 -5.44 -12.79
N GLN A 170 -11.72 -6.25 -13.41
CA GLN A 170 -11.54 -7.71 -13.47
C GLN A 170 -10.47 -8.16 -14.47
N SER A 171 -9.99 -7.26 -15.34
CA SER A 171 -9.12 -7.61 -16.47
C SER A 171 -7.72 -7.03 -16.37
N PHE A 172 -7.38 -6.36 -15.26
CA PHE A 172 -6.11 -5.68 -15.06
C PHE A 172 -5.84 -4.61 -16.13
N ASN A 173 -6.83 -3.75 -16.36
CA ASN A 173 -6.79 -2.68 -17.34
C ASN A 173 -5.96 -1.46 -16.91
N SER A 174 -5.69 -1.29 -15.63
CA SER A 174 -4.82 -0.22 -15.14
C SER A 174 -4.10 -0.60 -13.84
N PHE A 175 -3.01 0.10 -13.57
CA PHE A 175 -2.37 0.17 -12.27
C PHE A 175 -1.75 1.56 -12.12
N ASP A 176 -1.55 2.01 -10.90
CA ASP A 176 -0.83 3.25 -10.63
C ASP A 176 0.62 2.93 -10.23
N PRO A 177 1.62 3.31 -11.04
CA PRO A 177 3.03 3.17 -10.67
C PRO A 177 3.40 3.87 -9.35
N HIS A 178 2.71 4.94 -8.97
CA HIS A 178 2.89 5.63 -7.69
C HIS A 178 2.52 4.73 -6.51
N ASP A 179 1.30 4.17 -6.52
CA ASP A 179 0.86 3.23 -5.48
C ASP A 179 1.67 1.94 -5.50
N LEU A 180 2.07 1.47 -6.68
CA LEU A 180 2.93 0.30 -6.82
C LEU A 180 4.27 0.51 -6.12
N TRP A 181 4.87 1.70 -6.18
CA TRP A 181 6.07 2.02 -5.40
C TRP A 181 5.84 1.79 -3.90
N HIS A 182 4.75 2.31 -3.34
CA HIS A 182 4.44 2.13 -1.93
C HIS A 182 4.21 0.66 -1.56
N ASP A 183 3.53 -0.10 -2.41
CA ASP A 183 3.30 -1.53 -2.21
C ASP A 183 4.62 -2.31 -2.19
N ARG A 184 5.53 -2.04 -3.14
CA ARG A 184 6.83 -2.72 -3.17
C ARG A 184 7.72 -2.28 -2.02
N LEU A 185 7.74 -0.99 -1.65
CA LEU A 185 8.52 -0.52 -0.50
C LEU A 185 8.05 -1.19 0.80
N ARG A 186 6.74 -1.26 1.02
CA ARG A 186 6.14 -1.90 2.21
C ARG A 186 6.27 -3.42 2.22
N PHE A 187 6.48 -4.03 1.05
CA PHE A 187 6.86 -5.43 0.96
C PHE A 187 8.28 -5.66 1.48
N ALA A 188 9.21 -4.74 1.19
CA ALA A 188 10.62 -4.85 1.58
C ALA A 188 10.92 -4.34 3.00
N TYR A 189 10.23 -3.29 3.46
CA TYR A 189 10.55 -2.59 4.71
C TYR A 189 9.30 -2.31 5.55
N SER A 190 9.46 -2.37 6.88
CA SER A 190 8.37 -2.03 7.81
C SER A 190 8.00 -0.55 7.70
N ARG A 191 6.71 -0.24 7.80
CA ARG A 191 6.20 1.14 7.90
C ARG A 191 6.80 1.91 9.07
N ASP A 192 7.32 1.22 10.08
CA ASP A 192 7.86 1.88 11.27
C ASP A 192 9.20 2.58 11.05
N VAL A 193 9.93 2.18 10.00
CA VAL A 193 11.23 2.79 9.65
C VAL A 193 11.14 3.76 8.48
N ILE A 194 10.01 3.77 7.75
CA ILE A 194 9.84 4.59 6.53
C ILE A 194 9.55 6.04 6.89
N ASN A 195 10.33 6.96 6.33
CA ASN A 195 10.09 8.39 6.34
C ASN A 195 9.12 8.77 5.21
N LYS A 196 7.90 9.18 5.56
CA LYS A 196 6.83 9.39 4.59
C LYS A 196 7.19 10.40 3.48
N PRO A 197 7.73 11.60 3.75
CA PRO A 197 8.13 12.52 2.68
C PRO A 197 9.12 11.95 1.67
N VAL A 198 10.07 11.11 2.13
CA VAL A 198 11.04 10.48 1.23
C VAL A 198 10.37 9.38 0.41
N ASP A 199 9.49 8.58 1.03
CA ASP A 199 8.65 7.57 0.35
C ASP A 199 7.82 8.20 -0.78
N GLU A 200 7.10 9.27 -0.48
CA GLU A 200 6.28 10.03 -1.45
C GLU A 200 7.14 10.68 -2.54
N GLY A 201 8.34 11.17 -2.19
CA GLY A 201 9.32 11.68 -3.16
C GLY A 201 9.78 10.60 -4.14
N CYS A 202 10.05 9.38 -3.67
CA CYS A 202 10.33 8.25 -4.55
C CYS A 202 9.11 7.86 -5.39
N ALA A 203 7.90 7.90 -4.83
CA ALA A 203 6.67 7.60 -5.56
C ALA A 203 6.44 8.58 -6.72
N TYR A 204 6.68 9.88 -6.49
CA TYR A 204 6.65 10.90 -7.55
C TYR A 204 7.69 10.63 -8.62
N LEU A 205 8.93 10.36 -8.20
CA LEU A 205 10.06 10.18 -9.12
C LEU A 205 9.88 8.96 -10.03
N TYR A 206 9.45 7.82 -9.48
CA TYR A 206 9.38 6.57 -10.24
C TYR A 206 7.99 6.26 -10.79
N GLY A 207 6.95 6.90 -10.27
CA GLY A 207 5.57 6.61 -10.65
C GLY A 207 4.72 7.81 -11.07
N GLY A 208 5.19 9.04 -10.85
CA GLY A 208 4.36 10.23 -11.03
C GLY A 208 3.29 10.33 -9.94
N SER A 209 2.16 10.96 -10.25
CA SER A 209 0.98 11.00 -9.37
C SER A 209 -0.25 11.44 -10.17
N TRP A 210 -1.42 10.84 -9.92
CA TRP A 210 -2.68 11.19 -10.61
C TRP A 210 -2.63 11.11 -12.14
N GLY A 211 -1.78 10.22 -12.69
CA GLY A 211 -1.53 10.11 -14.13
C GLY A 211 -0.65 11.21 -14.71
N ILE A 212 -0.03 12.05 -13.87
CA ILE A 212 0.90 13.11 -14.23
C ILE A 212 2.33 12.58 -14.06
N SER A 213 3.17 12.72 -15.09
CA SER A 213 4.56 12.26 -15.03
C SER A 213 5.40 13.11 -14.06
N TRP A 214 6.52 12.56 -13.58
CA TRP A 214 7.50 13.31 -12.77
C TRP A 214 7.92 14.62 -13.45
N GLU A 215 8.24 14.58 -14.74
CA GLU A 215 8.65 15.76 -15.54
C GLU A 215 7.58 16.86 -15.51
N GLN A 216 6.30 16.48 -15.66
CA GLN A 216 5.17 17.41 -15.61
C GLN A 216 4.92 17.95 -14.19
N ILE A 217 5.08 17.11 -13.16
CA ILE A 217 5.00 17.52 -11.75
C ILE A 217 6.10 18.54 -11.45
N LEU A 218 7.35 18.26 -11.84
CA LEU A 218 8.49 19.13 -11.61
C LEU A 218 8.33 20.46 -12.35
N LYS A 219 7.88 20.44 -13.61
CA LYS A 219 7.55 21.64 -14.38
C LYS A 219 6.51 22.50 -13.65
N THR A 220 5.39 21.90 -13.25
CA THR A 220 4.30 22.59 -12.58
C THR A 220 4.74 23.16 -11.22
N PHE A 221 5.54 22.41 -10.47
CA PHE A 221 6.14 22.86 -9.22
C PHE A 221 7.02 24.10 -9.42
N LYS A 222 7.85 24.11 -10.48
CA LYS A 222 8.71 25.26 -10.79
C LYS A 222 7.91 26.51 -11.13
N GLU A 223 6.85 26.34 -11.92
CA GLU A 223 5.99 27.45 -12.33
C GLU A 223 5.18 28.02 -11.16
N LYS A 224 4.57 27.15 -10.33
CA LYS A 224 3.60 27.57 -9.31
C LYS A 224 4.19 27.81 -7.91
N VAL A 225 5.27 27.12 -7.55
CA VAL A 225 5.83 27.14 -6.18
C VAL A 225 7.22 27.75 -6.17
N ALA A 226 8.13 27.22 -6.98
CA ALA A 226 9.52 27.67 -6.96
C ALA A 226 9.75 29.03 -7.62
N SER A 227 8.72 29.61 -8.25
CA SER A 227 8.73 30.99 -8.73
C SER A 227 8.69 32.02 -7.58
N ASN A 228 8.35 31.59 -6.36
CA ASN A 228 8.44 32.42 -5.16
C ASN A 228 9.80 32.23 -4.45
N PRO A 229 10.77 33.15 -4.59
CA PRO A 229 12.11 33.02 -3.99
C PRO A 229 12.11 33.10 -2.46
N LYS A 230 10.98 33.48 -1.84
CA LYS A 230 10.83 33.57 -0.38
C LYS A 230 10.35 32.27 0.27
N THR A 231 10.11 31.21 -0.51
CA THR A 231 9.70 29.92 0.04
C THR A 231 10.76 29.38 1.00
N ASP A 232 10.34 29.11 2.24
CA ASP A 232 11.16 28.50 3.27
C ASP A 232 10.97 26.98 3.24
N TRP A 233 11.89 26.30 2.57
CA TRP A 233 11.91 24.84 2.45
C TRP A 233 12.18 24.16 3.79
N LEU A 234 12.97 24.78 4.67
CA LEU A 234 13.23 24.23 5.99
C LEU A 234 11.94 24.18 6.80
N ALA A 235 11.19 25.29 6.85
CA ALA A 235 9.92 25.35 7.57
C ALA A 235 8.90 24.29 7.09
N LEU A 236 8.88 24.01 5.77
CA LEU A 236 8.08 22.92 5.21
C LEU A 236 8.57 21.54 5.64
N ALA A 237 9.89 21.30 5.59
CA ALA A 237 10.49 20.00 5.95
C ALA A 237 10.33 19.64 7.44
N VAL A 238 10.17 20.64 8.31
CA VAL A 238 9.91 20.43 9.76
C VAL A 238 8.45 20.60 10.17
N TYR A 239 7.55 20.88 9.22
CA TYR A 239 6.11 21.08 9.43
C TYR A 239 5.78 22.25 10.39
N GLU A 240 6.58 23.31 10.32
CA GLU A 240 6.29 24.58 10.98
C GLU A 240 5.24 25.39 10.20
N THR A 241 5.10 25.13 8.90
CA THR A 241 4.07 25.70 8.03
C THR A 241 3.20 24.61 7.39
N PRO A 242 1.96 24.94 6.95
CA PRO A 242 1.14 24.00 6.18
C PRO A 242 1.85 23.57 4.89
N GLN A 243 1.65 22.32 4.48
CA GLN A 243 2.13 21.83 3.20
C GLN A 243 1.57 22.67 2.05
N LEU A 244 2.40 22.97 1.06
CA LEU A 244 2.00 23.69 -0.14
C LEU A 244 1.47 22.71 -1.17
N ASN A 245 0.14 22.66 -1.31
CA ASN A 245 -0.50 21.95 -2.41
C ASN A 245 -0.51 22.83 -3.67
N PHE A 246 0.08 22.34 -4.75
CA PHE A 246 0.10 23.00 -6.06
C PHE A 246 -0.63 22.20 -7.16
N GLY A 247 -1.31 21.12 -6.78
CA GLY A 247 -2.19 20.35 -7.62
C GLY A 247 -3.44 21.13 -8.07
N GLU A 248 -4.21 20.55 -8.97
CA GLU A 248 -5.43 21.19 -9.52
C GLU A 248 -6.56 21.29 -8.48
N SER A 249 -6.57 20.38 -7.50
CA SER A 249 -7.59 20.34 -6.44
C SER A 249 -7.04 19.68 -5.17
N LYS A 250 -7.90 19.50 -4.15
CA LYS A 250 -7.56 18.72 -2.95
C LYS A 250 -7.50 17.22 -3.24
N GLU A 251 -8.35 16.76 -4.15
CA GLU A 251 -8.43 15.38 -4.60
C GLU A 251 -7.19 15.03 -5.43
N LYS A 252 -6.82 15.89 -6.39
CA LYS A 252 -5.59 15.76 -7.19
C LYS A 252 -4.46 16.61 -6.61
N HIS A 253 -4.15 16.39 -5.34
CA HIS A 253 -3.14 17.19 -4.66
C HIS A 253 -1.73 16.83 -5.13
N LEU A 254 -0.87 17.84 -5.22
CA LEU A 254 0.57 17.68 -5.39
C LEU A 254 1.28 18.50 -4.31
N MET A 255 2.08 17.86 -3.46
CA MET A 255 2.73 18.54 -2.33
C MET A 255 4.18 18.93 -2.64
N ALA A 256 4.53 20.18 -2.34
CA ALA A 256 5.85 20.75 -2.62
C ALA A 256 7.00 20.02 -1.90
N ASP A 257 6.78 19.57 -0.66
CA ASP A 257 7.78 18.83 0.12
C ASP A 257 8.11 17.47 -0.51
N TYR A 258 7.16 16.84 -1.21
CA TYR A 258 7.41 15.59 -1.92
C TYR A 258 8.30 15.81 -3.15
N VAL A 259 8.14 16.94 -3.86
CA VAL A 259 9.03 17.32 -4.97
C VAL A 259 10.45 17.58 -4.46
N VAL A 260 10.60 18.30 -3.34
CA VAL A 260 11.93 18.53 -2.72
C VAL A 260 12.60 17.20 -2.37
N ASN A 261 11.86 16.25 -1.78
CA ASN A 261 12.39 14.94 -1.46
C ASN A 261 12.71 14.11 -2.71
N ALA A 262 11.93 14.19 -3.77
CA ALA A 262 12.24 13.57 -5.05
C ALA A 262 13.58 14.09 -5.62
N LEU A 263 13.84 15.40 -5.58
CA LEU A 263 15.11 15.99 -6.01
C LEU A 263 16.30 15.53 -5.16
N LEU A 264 16.09 15.41 -3.84
CA LEU A 264 17.10 14.85 -2.93
C LEU A 264 17.39 13.38 -3.24
N VAL A 265 16.35 12.59 -3.51
CA VAL A 265 16.46 11.18 -3.93
C VAL A 265 17.24 11.07 -5.24
N GLU A 266 16.92 11.88 -6.26
CA GLU A 266 17.66 11.90 -7.53
C GLU A 266 19.14 12.19 -7.31
N LYS A 267 19.47 13.19 -6.47
CA LYS A 267 20.85 13.51 -6.11
C LYS A 267 21.55 12.33 -5.45
N ILE A 268 20.94 11.77 -4.40
CA ILE A 268 21.53 10.67 -3.62
C ILE A 268 21.71 9.43 -4.51
N GLU A 269 20.72 9.07 -5.32
CA GLU A 269 20.80 7.94 -6.23
C GLU A 269 21.95 8.13 -7.23
N LYS A 270 22.05 9.33 -7.83
CA LYS A 270 23.09 9.64 -8.82
C LYS A 270 24.50 9.59 -8.23
N GLU A 271 24.68 10.07 -6.99
CA GLU A 271 26.00 10.20 -6.37
C GLU A 271 26.45 8.95 -5.62
N LYS A 272 25.51 8.21 -5.03
CA LYS A 272 25.80 7.13 -4.07
C LYS A 272 25.07 5.82 -4.36
N GLY A 273 24.21 5.79 -5.37
CA GLY A 273 23.40 4.63 -5.72
C GLY A 273 22.18 4.43 -4.80
N PHE A 274 21.34 3.47 -5.17
CA PHE A 274 20.03 3.31 -4.55
C PHE A 274 20.08 2.77 -3.11
N SER A 275 21.16 2.10 -2.69
CA SER A 275 21.34 1.68 -1.30
C SER A 275 21.39 2.88 -0.35
N ALA A 276 21.97 4.01 -0.77
CA ALA A 276 21.95 5.26 -0.02
C ALA A 276 20.55 5.90 0.01
N VAL A 277 19.76 5.74 -1.06
CA VAL A 277 18.35 6.15 -1.07
C VAL A 277 17.55 5.34 -0.05
N ILE A 278 17.77 4.02 0.05
CA ILE A 278 17.14 3.19 1.09
C ILE A 278 17.49 3.68 2.49
N GLU A 279 18.76 4.04 2.74
CA GLU A 279 19.16 4.62 4.03
C GLU A 279 18.36 5.89 4.34
N PHE A 280 18.15 6.75 3.33
CA PHE A 280 17.37 7.98 3.49
C PHE A 280 15.88 7.73 3.69
N ILE A 281 15.27 6.82 2.90
CA ILE A 281 13.88 6.40 3.08
C ILE A 281 13.68 5.81 4.48
N CYS A 282 14.63 4.99 4.95
CA CYS A 282 14.53 4.28 6.21
C CYS A 282 15.12 5.04 7.41
N CYS A 283 15.21 6.37 7.34
CA CYS A 283 15.73 7.20 8.44
C CYS A 283 14.76 7.32 9.64
N GLY A 284 13.59 6.68 9.57
CA GLY A 284 12.57 6.69 10.62
C GLY A 284 11.42 7.66 10.33
N LYS A 285 10.32 7.48 11.08
CA LYS A 285 9.10 8.29 10.90
C LYS A 285 9.38 9.77 11.07
N ASN A 286 8.81 10.57 10.18
CA ASN A 286 8.73 12.01 10.33
C ASN A 286 7.85 12.38 11.54
N LYS A 287 8.26 13.40 12.31
CA LYS A 287 7.49 13.95 13.44
C LYS A 287 7.38 15.46 13.31
N LYS A 288 6.24 16.01 13.73
CA LYS A 288 6.03 17.46 13.77
C LYS A 288 6.97 18.09 14.79
N GLY A 289 7.68 19.15 14.40
CA GLY A 289 8.60 19.88 15.30
C GLY A 289 9.94 19.21 15.53
N GLY A 290 10.27 18.13 14.82
CA GLY A 290 11.57 17.46 14.94
C GLY A 290 11.70 16.31 13.95
N ASN A 291 12.58 16.49 12.96
CA ASN A 291 12.92 15.47 11.96
C ASN A 291 14.44 15.23 12.00
N ASP A 292 15.00 15.08 13.21
CA ASP A 292 16.45 15.11 13.40
C ASP A 292 17.15 13.94 12.70
N ASN A 293 16.54 12.76 12.67
CA ASN A 293 17.07 11.63 11.91
C ASN A 293 17.12 11.92 10.41
N TYR A 294 16.11 12.61 9.87
CA TYR A 294 16.08 13.01 8.47
C TYR A 294 17.27 13.91 8.13
N PHE A 295 17.52 14.95 8.93
CA PHE A 295 18.65 15.85 8.68
C PHE A 295 20.00 15.18 8.97
N THR A 296 20.09 14.30 9.97
CA THR A 296 21.31 13.54 10.27
C THR A 296 21.72 12.66 9.09
N VAL A 297 20.76 11.88 8.55
CA VAL A 297 21.02 11.02 7.40
C VAL A 297 21.24 11.85 6.14
N LEU A 298 20.46 12.91 5.93
CA LEU A 298 20.65 13.80 4.78
C LEU A 298 22.04 14.44 4.77
N GLU A 299 22.51 14.94 5.91
CA GLU A 299 23.85 15.54 6.04
C GLU A 299 24.95 14.52 5.80
N LYS A 300 24.83 13.32 6.37
CA LYS A 300 25.74 12.20 6.10
C LYS A 300 25.79 11.86 4.60
N LEU A 301 24.64 11.85 3.93
CA LEU A 301 24.54 11.42 2.54
C LEU A 301 24.92 12.52 1.54
N THR A 302 24.70 13.79 1.85
CA THR A 302 24.80 14.88 0.86
C THR A 302 25.58 16.10 1.33
N GLY A 303 25.90 16.21 2.62
CA GLY A 303 26.41 17.43 3.25
C GLY A 303 25.36 18.53 3.44
N ILE A 304 24.09 18.25 3.12
CA ILE A 304 22.97 19.17 3.35
C ILE A 304 22.52 18.99 4.80
N SER A 305 22.74 20.02 5.61
CA SER A 305 22.39 20.08 7.03
C SER A 305 21.20 21.00 7.24
N LYS A 306 20.65 21.01 8.46
CA LYS A 306 19.54 21.92 8.81
C LYS A 306 19.89 23.40 8.59
N SER A 307 21.15 23.79 8.80
CA SER A 307 21.59 25.18 8.69
C SER A 307 21.78 25.68 7.26
N ASN A 308 22.07 24.77 6.31
CA ASN A 308 22.25 25.12 4.90
C ASN A 308 21.08 24.67 3.99
N PHE A 309 20.07 23.99 4.57
CA PHE A 309 18.99 23.33 3.84
C PHE A 309 18.35 24.23 2.79
N ASN A 310 17.86 25.42 3.18
CA ASN A 310 17.20 26.34 2.25
C ASN A 310 18.06 26.69 1.04
N THR A 311 19.32 27.06 1.26
CA THR A 311 20.26 27.40 0.19
C THR A 311 20.47 26.20 -0.74
N LYS A 312 20.70 25.01 -0.18
CA LYS A 312 20.96 23.79 -0.95
C LYS A 312 19.75 23.28 -1.71
N ILE A 313 18.54 23.40 -1.17
CA ILE A 313 17.32 23.07 -1.91
C ILE A 313 17.11 24.04 -3.08
N TRP A 314 17.36 25.33 -2.90
CA TRP A 314 17.29 26.30 -4.01
C TRP A 314 18.31 26.03 -5.12
N GLU A 315 19.53 25.61 -4.77
CA GLU A 315 20.52 25.14 -5.75
C GLU A 315 19.97 23.94 -6.55
N LEU A 316 19.45 22.91 -5.86
CA LEU A 316 18.89 21.71 -6.51
C LEU A 316 17.71 22.01 -7.44
N ILE A 317 16.81 22.90 -7.03
CA ILE A 317 15.67 23.30 -7.84
C ILE A 317 16.12 24.00 -9.13
N LYS A 318 17.17 24.82 -9.06
CA LYS A 318 17.72 25.53 -10.23
C LYS A 318 18.45 24.58 -11.18
N GLU A 319 19.17 23.61 -10.64
CA GLU A 319 19.95 22.63 -11.41
C GLU A 319 19.09 21.54 -12.07
N SER A 320 17.94 21.21 -11.48
CA SER A 320 17.06 20.19 -12.04
C SER A 320 16.53 20.58 -13.42
N LYS A 321 16.31 19.62 -14.31
CA LYS A 321 15.73 19.84 -15.64
C LYS A 321 14.33 19.25 -15.63
N ALA A 322 13.36 20.06 -16.03
CA ALA A 322 12.00 19.61 -16.30
C ALA A 322 11.90 19.07 -17.74
#